data_AF-A0AAP9DW18-F1
#
_entry.id   AF-A0AAP9DW18-F1
#
_cell.length_a   1.000
_cell.length_b   1.000
_cell.length_c   1.000
_cell.angle_alpha   90.00
_cell.angle_beta   90.00
_cell.angle_gamma   90.00
#
_symmetry.space_group_name_H-M   'P 1'
#
loop_
_entity.id
_entity.type
_entity.pdbx_description
1 polymer ?
#
loop_
_entity_poly.entity_id
_entity_poly.type
_entity_poly.pdbx_seq_one_letter_code
_entity_poly.pdbx_strand_id
1 'polypeptide(L)'
;MSIGSGWLLSRIGHSTQGLFLYAIPLSLLLAVLFHYFIKDPLARHLPSVWNLDRKAQGLVRPWKMSGIRGWTVFLISVIIGFYAHVLLDGFTHETGIFVSLYPLLEQNMMGTPVYKLLQYGLSIIGLLVEGLFLVLLLSKARCGSGFVRVKRSAKAQYWAIACCTAIAVAGIKLFSASSTNYIGIIVVAPISGFFLGLVAAGALSRMKVIS
;
A
#
# COMPACT_ATOMS: atom_id res chain seq x y z
N MET A 1 -7.07 35.10 -0.14
CA MET A 1 -5.96 34.13 -0.11
C MET A 1 -6.50 32.85 0.53
N SER A 2 -7.06 31.95 -0.27
CA SER A 2 -7.69 30.71 0.23
C SER A 2 -6.58 29.70 0.51
N ILE A 3 -6.27 29.47 1.78
CA ILE A 3 -5.32 28.45 2.22
C ILE A 3 -6.04 27.11 2.01
N GLY A 4 -5.81 26.50 0.84
CA GLY A 4 -6.42 25.22 0.48
C GLY A 4 -6.08 24.15 1.51
N SER A 5 -7.10 23.40 1.94
CA SER A 5 -7.01 22.27 2.88
C SER A 5 -5.92 21.23 2.55
N GLY A 6 -5.47 21.17 1.30
CA GLY A 6 -4.32 20.34 0.88
C GLY A 6 -2.97 20.76 1.48
N TRP A 7 -2.76 22.05 1.79
CA TRP A 7 -1.51 22.56 2.36
C TRP A 7 -1.32 22.16 3.83
N LEU A 8 -2.42 22.07 4.58
CA LEU A 8 -2.42 21.64 6.00
C LEU A 8 -2.10 20.15 6.12
N LEU A 9 -2.70 19.31 5.29
CA LEU A 9 -2.46 17.87 5.29
C LEU A 9 -1.02 17.51 4.91
N SER A 10 -0.42 18.22 3.94
CA SER A 10 0.98 18.02 3.55
C SER A 10 1.96 18.40 4.66
N ARG A 11 1.80 19.58 5.30
CA ARG A 11 2.67 19.98 6.43
C ARG A 11 2.51 19.09 7.65
N ILE A 12 1.29 18.67 7.95
CA ILE A 12 1.04 17.78 9.09
C ILE A 12 1.66 16.41 8.78
N GLY A 13 1.51 15.89 7.57
CA GLY A 13 2.06 14.60 7.13
C GLY A 13 3.58 14.49 7.26
N HIS A 14 4.32 15.60 7.20
CA HIS A 14 5.77 15.64 7.41
C HIS A 14 6.19 16.16 8.80
N SER A 15 5.23 16.38 9.71
CA SER A 15 5.50 16.86 11.07
C SER A 15 5.58 15.71 12.08
N THR A 16 6.28 15.96 13.20
CA THR A 16 6.28 15.04 14.35
C THR A 16 4.88 14.86 14.93
N GLN A 17 4.03 15.89 14.88
CA GLN A 17 2.61 15.77 15.27
C GLN A 17 1.85 14.84 14.32
N GLY A 18 2.15 14.88 13.02
CA GLY A 18 1.58 14.00 12.01
C GLY A 18 1.89 12.53 12.25
N LEU A 19 3.11 12.24 12.69
CA LEU A 19 3.53 10.89 13.08
C LEU A 19 2.58 10.32 14.15
N PHE A 20 2.34 11.08 15.23
CA PHE A 20 1.51 10.61 16.34
C PHE A 20 0.01 10.61 16.02
N LEU A 21 -0.49 11.63 15.33
CA LEU A 21 -1.93 11.80 15.08
C LEU A 21 -2.43 10.98 13.88
N TYR A 22 -1.58 10.74 12.88
CA TYR A 22 -2.00 10.09 11.63
C TYR A 22 -1.18 8.84 11.34
N ALA A 23 0.15 8.92 11.29
CA ALA A 23 0.96 7.80 10.79
C ALA A 23 0.85 6.57 11.69
N ILE A 24 0.95 6.72 13.02
CA ILE A 24 0.82 5.60 13.97
C ILE A 24 -0.60 5.02 13.95
N PRO A 25 -1.69 5.80 14.13
CA PRO A 25 -3.06 5.27 14.07
C PRO A 25 -3.39 4.61 12.74
N LEU A 26 -2.99 5.21 11.62
CA LEU A 26 -3.25 4.67 10.29
C LEU A 26 -2.45 3.38 10.05
N SER A 27 -1.17 3.34 10.46
CA SER A 27 -0.35 2.11 10.35
C SER A 27 -0.93 0.98 11.18
N LEU A 28 -1.45 1.28 12.38
CA LEU A 28 -2.12 0.29 13.22
C LEU A 28 -3.42 -0.21 12.57
N LEU A 29 -4.24 0.70 12.04
CA LEU A 29 -5.46 0.35 11.30
C LEU A 29 -5.14 -0.55 10.11
N LEU A 30 -4.16 -0.17 9.29
CA LEU A 30 -3.72 -0.96 8.13
C LEU A 30 -3.17 -2.33 8.55
N ALA A 31 -2.41 -2.40 9.64
CA ALA A 31 -1.91 -3.68 10.16
C ALA A 31 -3.05 -4.60 10.60
N VAL A 32 -4.06 -4.08 11.30
CA VAL A 32 -5.26 -4.82 11.69
C VAL A 32 -6.03 -5.27 10.45
N LEU A 33 -6.34 -4.37 9.52
CA LEU A 33 -7.05 -4.69 8.28
C LEU A 33 -6.32 -5.76 7.48
N PHE A 34 -5.00 -5.62 7.32
CA PHE A 34 -4.19 -6.57 6.60
C PHE A 34 -4.17 -7.94 7.28
N HIS A 35 -3.88 -8.01 8.57
CA HIS A 35 -3.72 -9.29 9.25
C HIS A 35 -5.03 -10.06 9.46
N TYR A 36 -6.15 -9.36 9.66
CA TYR A 36 -7.44 -10.00 9.88
C TYR A 36 -8.23 -10.19 8.59
N PHE A 37 -8.25 -9.24 7.66
CA PHE A 37 -9.14 -9.32 6.50
C PHE A 37 -8.44 -9.65 5.18
N ILE A 38 -7.19 -9.25 4.99
CA ILE A 38 -6.51 -9.40 3.69
C ILE A 38 -5.63 -10.64 3.63
N LYS A 39 -4.64 -10.75 4.52
CA LYS A 39 -3.51 -11.69 4.45
C LYS A 39 -3.91 -13.11 4.08
N ASP A 40 -4.83 -13.68 4.84
CA ASP A 40 -5.22 -15.08 4.68
C ASP A 40 -6.20 -15.29 3.49
N PRO A 41 -7.30 -14.52 3.36
CA PRO A 41 -8.15 -14.58 2.16
C PRO A 41 -7.39 -14.35 0.85
N LEU A 42 -6.50 -13.36 0.80
CA LEU A 42 -5.69 -13.07 -0.38
C LEU A 42 -4.85 -14.29 -0.79
N ALA A 43 -4.15 -14.91 0.17
CA ALA A 43 -3.34 -16.09 -0.10
C ALA A 43 -4.16 -17.26 -0.65
N ARG A 44 -5.41 -17.49 -0.18
CA ARG A 44 -6.28 -18.57 -0.68
C ARG A 44 -6.89 -18.29 -2.06
N HIS A 45 -7.10 -17.02 -2.40
CA HIS A 45 -7.77 -16.60 -3.64
C HIS A 45 -6.80 -16.26 -4.78
N LEU A 46 -5.49 -16.37 -4.55
CA LEU A 46 -4.49 -16.29 -5.62
C LEU A 46 -4.74 -17.32 -6.73
N PRO A 47 -4.30 -17.05 -7.97
CA PRO A 47 -4.35 -18.02 -9.05
C PRO A 47 -3.66 -19.33 -8.65
N SER A 48 -4.21 -20.47 -9.06
CA SER A 48 -3.60 -21.79 -8.79
C SER A 48 -2.45 -22.14 -9.74
N VAL A 49 -2.06 -21.21 -10.61
CA VAL A 49 -0.90 -21.36 -11.52
C VAL A 49 0.36 -21.55 -10.68
N TRP A 50 1.21 -22.51 -11.04
CA TRP A 50 2.44 -22.86 -10.31
C TRP A 50 2.27 -23.11 -8.79
N ASN A 51 1.08 -23.49 -8.34
CA ASN A 51 0.73 -23.67 -6.93
C ASN A 51 0.92 -22.38 -6.09
N LEU A 52 0.74 -21.19 -6.68
CA LEU A 52 0.91 -19.91 -5.98
C LEU A 52 0.02 -19.77 -4.76
N ASP A 53 -1.25 -20.17 -4.83
CA ASP A 53 -2.18 -20.19 -3.70
C ASP A 53 -1.69 -21.05 -2.53
N ARG A 54 -1.21 -22.25 -2.82
CA ARG A 54 -0.64 -23.17 -1.82
C ARG A 54 0.66 -22.64 -1.22
N LYS A 55 1.54 -22.05 -2.03
CA LYS A 55 2.81 -21.48 -1.60
C LYS A 55 2.59 -20.25 -0.72
N ALA A 56 1.72 -19.35 -1.14
CA ALA A 56 1.34 -18.18 -0.36
C ALA A 56 0.73 -18.59 0.99
N GLN A 57 -0.14 -19.60 1.00
CA GLN A 57 -0.70 -20.16 2.24
C GLN A 57 0.37 -20.75 3.17
N GLY A 58 1.41 -21.39 2.62
CA GLY A 58 2.56 -21.86 3.42
C GLY A 58 3.36 -20.74 4.09
N LEU A 59 3.26 -19.50 3.60
CA LEU A 59 3.90 -18.31 4.17
C LEU A 59 3.02 -17.60 5.21
N VAL A 60 1.71 -17.87 5.25
CA VAL A 60 0.81 -17.21 6.19
C VAL A 60 1.14 -17.65 7.61
N ARG A 61 1.54 -16.69 8.45
CA ARG A 61 1.77 -16.89 9.88
C ARG A 61 0.73 -16.14 10.71
N PRO A 62 0.32 -16.66 11.88
CA PRO A 62 -0.55 -15.93 12.80
C PRO A 62 0.12 -14.62 13.21
N TRP A 63 -0.66 -13.54 13.27
CA TRP A 63 -0.14 -12.27 13.74
C TRP A 63 -0.05 -12.31 15.27
N LYS A 64 1.15 -12.07 15.81
CA LYS A 64 1.39 -12.03 17.25
C LYS A 64 1.96 -10.66 17.59
N MET A 65 1.08 -9.75 17.99
CA MET A 65 1.44 -8.45 18.54
C MET A 65 1.18 -8.45 20.06
N SER A 66 1.86 -9.32 20.78
CA SER A 66 1.70 -9.44 22.23
C SER A 66 2.97 -9.03 22.97
N GLY A 67 2.77 -8.36 24.11
CA GLY A 67 3.85 -7.92 25.00
C GLY A 67 4.55 -6.63 24.55
N ILE A 68 5.33 -6.08 25.48
CA ILE A 68 6.06 -4.81 25.30
C ILE A 68 6.97 -4.85 24.07
N ARG A 69 7.70 -5.96 23.89
CA ARG A 69 8.66 -6.14 22.79
C ARG A 69 7.99 -6.06 21.41
N GLY A 70 6.80 -6.66 21.24
CA GLY A 70 6.08 -6.63 19.98
C GLY A 70 5.64 -5.21 19.61
N TRP A 71 5.08 -4.48 20.58
CA TRP A 71 4.70 -3.08 20.42
C TRP A 71 5.90 -2.16 20.16
N THR A 72 7.01 -2.35 20.88
CA THR A 72 8.23 -1.58 20.66
C THR A 72 8.77 -1.77 19.24
N VAL A 73 8.87 -3.02 18.76
CA VAL A 73 9.34 -3.30 17.40
C VAL A 73 8.40 -2.68 16.36
N PHE A 74 7.08 -2.79 16.55
CA PHE A 74 6.10 -2.19 15.66
C PHE A 74 6.23 -0.66 15.60
N LEU A 75 6.25 0.01 16.75
CA LEU A 75 6.33 1.46 16.82
C LEU A 75 7.64 1.98 16.24
N ILE A 76 8.77 1.36 16.58
CA ILE A 76 10.08 1.71 15.98
C ILE A 76 10.04 1.53 14.47
N SER A 77 9.45 0.45 13.96
CA SER A 77 9.33 0.21 12.52
C SER A 77 8.50 1.30 11.82
N VAL A 78 7.38 1.71 12.42
CA VAL A 78 6.53 2.80 11.90
C VAL A 78 7.28 4.12 11.91
N ILE A 79 8.01 4.44 12.99
CA ILE A 79 8.79 5.67 13.12
C ILE A 79 9.90 5.73 12.06
N ILE A 80 10.66 4.64 11.91
CA ILE A 80 11.72 4.53 10.88
C ILE A 80 11.12 4.70 9.49
N GLY A 81 10.03 3.99 9.19
CA GLY A 81 9.35 4.09 7.90
C GLY A 81 8.83 5.49 7.59
N PHE A 82 8.25 6.17 8.58
CA PHE A 82 7.76 7.54 8.46
C PHE A 82 8.89 8.51 8.13
N TYR A 83 9.99 8.49 8.89
CA TYR A 83 11.11 9.40 8.63
C TYR A 83 11.86 9.07 7.34
N ALA A 84 11.96 7.80 6.97
CA ALA A 84 12.52 7.41 5.67
C ALA A 84 11.67 7.98 4.51
N HIS A 85 10.35 7.91 4.62
CA HIS A 85 9.43 8.51 3.66
C HIS A 85 9.58 10.04 3.59
N VAL A 86 9.58 10.73 4.74
CA VAL A 86 9.78 12.20 4.80
C VAL A 86 11.11 12.62 4.18
N LEU A 87 12.18 11.85 4.44
CA LEU A 87 13.49 12.11 3.88
C LEU A 87 13.48 11.98 2.35
N LEU A 88 12.92 10.89 1.82
CA LEU A 88 12.82 10.67 0.38
C LEU A 88 11.97 11.76 -0.29
N ASP A 89 10.85 12.13 0.31
CA ASP A 89 10.00 13.21 -0.20
C ASP A 89 10.74 14.54 -0.29
N GLY A 90 11.65 14.80 0.64
CA GLY A 90 12.52 15.98 0.65
C GLY A 90 13.44 16.08 -0.58
N PHE A 91 13.77 14.96 -1.24
CA PHE A 91 14.58 14.92 -2.46
C PHE A 91 13.75 14.85 -3.74
N THR A 92 12.50 14.39 -3.67
CA THR A 92 11.70 14.02 -4.85
C THR A 92 10.50 14.91 -5.11
N HIS A 93 10.26 15.93 -4.28
CA HIS A 93 9.16 16.87 -4.46
C HIS A 93 9.67 18.30 -4.65
N GLU A 94 8.93 19.08 -5.44
CA GLU A 94 9.25 20.48 -5.74
C GLU A 94 9.45 21.33 -4.49
N THR A 95 8.65 21.09 -3.44
CA THR A 95 8.74 21.80 -2.16
C THR A 95 9.65 21.10 -1.14
N GLY A 96 10.45 20.13 -1.58
CA GLY A 96 11.34 19.35 -0.72
C GLY A 96 12.51 20.20 -0.21
N ILE A 97 12.87 19.99 1.06
CA ILE A 97 13.97 20.75 1.71
C ILE A 97 15.30 20.54 0.95
N PHE A 98 15.56 19.35 0.43
CA PHE A 98 16.82 19.10 -0.29
C PHE A 98 16.78 19.64 -1.71
N VAL A 99 15.61 19.70 -2.34
CA VAL A 99 15.45 20.32 -3.67
C VAL A 99 15.80 21.81 -3.61
N SER A 100 15.33 22.53 -2.58
CA SER A 100 15.67 23.94 -2.40
C SER A 100 17.12 24.20 -1.98
N LEU A 101 17.78 23.23 -1.34
CA LEU A 101 19.19 23.33 -0.93
C LEU A 101 20.18 22.96 -2.04
N TYR A 102 19.79 22.09 -2.98
CA TYR A 102 20.65 21.61 -4.06
C TYR A 102 20.05 21.97 -5.43
N PRO A 103 20.45 23.11 -6.05
CA PRO A 103 19.90 23.59 -7.32
C PRO A 103 19.99 22.58 -8.48
N LEU A 104 20.93 21.63 -8.41
CA LEU A 104 21.05 20.52 -9.37
C LEU A 104 19.76 19.68 -9.46
N LEU A 105 18.98 19.57 -8.38
CA LEU A 105 17.74 18.81 -8.35
C LEU A 105 16.60 19.51 -9.11
N GLU A 106 16.65 20.85 -9.20
CA GLU A 106 15.68 21.66 -9.96
C GLU A 106 16.05 21.78 -11.43
N GLN A 107 17.29 21.44 -11.81
CA GLN A 107 17.71 21.49 -13.21
C GLN A 107 16.89 20.53 -14.06
N ASN A 108 16.51 20.99 -15.25
CA ASN A 108 15.81 20.17 -16.22
C ASN A 108 16.80 19.28 -16.96
N MET A 109 16.62 17.97 -16.85
CA MET A 109 17.25 16.98 -17.70
C MET A 109 16.18 16.35 -18.58
N MET A 110 16.39 16.34 -19.90
CA MET A 110 15.41 15.79 -20.87
C MET A 110 14.00 16.40 -20.72
N GLY A 111 13.91 17.70 -20.39
CA GLY A 111 12.64 18.42 -20.22
C GLY A 111 11.91 18.13 -18.90
N THR A 112 12.52 17.40 -17.98
CA THR A 112 11.95 17.07 -16.66
C THR A 112 12.94 17.43 -15.54
N PRO A 113 12.49 18.04 -14.43
CA PRO A 113 13.36 18.30 -13.28
C PRO A 113 13.97 17.01 -12.72
N VAL A 114 15.24 17.06 -12.30
CA VAL A 114 15.96 15.91 -11.74
C VAL A 114 15.22 15.31 -10.53
N TYR A 115 14.62 16.12 -9.65
CA TYR A 115 13.84 15.61 -8.52
C TYR A 115 12.68 14.70 -8.94
N LYS A 116 12.01 14.98 -10.08
CA LYS A 116 10.95 14.12 -10.63
C LYS A 116 11.51 12.84 -11.25
N LEU A 117 12.67 12.94 -11.91
CA LEU A 117 13.35 11.75 -12.43
C LEU A 117 13.76 10.81 -11.29
N LEU A 118 14.26 11.37 -10.18
CA LEU A 118 14.53 10.60 -8.95
C LEU A 118 13.25 10.00 -8.38
N GLN A 119 12.14 10.74 -8.36
CA GLN A 119 10.84 10.23 -7.91
C GLN A 119 10.42 8.98 -8.68
N TYR A 120 10.46 9.03 -10.03
CA TYR A 120 10.10 7.90 -10.87
C TYR A 120 11.10 6.75 -10.77
N GLY A 121 12.40 7.07 -10.77
CA GLY A 121 13.48 6.10 -10.66
C GLY A 121 13.40 5.29 -9.38
N LEU A 122 13.26 5.96 -8.23
CA LEU A 122 13.11 5.31 -6.92
C LEU A 122 11.83 4.47 -6.85
N SER A 123 10.74 4.93 -7.44
CA SER A 123 9.49 4.14 -7.50
C SER A 123 9.64 2.85 -8.31
N ILE A 124 10.30 2.91 -9.47
CA ILE A 124 10.58 1.73 -10.30
C ILE A 124 11.51 0.77 -9.57
N ILE A 125 12.60 1.27 -8.99
CA ILE A 125 13.55 0.46 -8.22
C ILE A 125 12.86 -0.22 -7.04
N GLY A 126 12.05 0.53 -6.27
CA GLY A 126 11.27 -0.01 -5.16
C GLY A 126 10.36 -1.14 -5.60
N LEU A 127 9.60 -0.94 -6.68
CA LEU A 127 8.71 -1.96 -7.23
C LEU A 127 9.46 -3.21 -7.71
N LEU A 128 10.62 -3.04 -8.35
CA LEU A 128 11.45 -4.15 -8.81
C LEU A 128 12.04 -4.95 -7.65
N VAL A 129 12.52 -4.26 -6.61
CA VAL A 129 13.07 -4.89 -5.40
C VAL A 129 11.99 -5.68 -4.66
N GLU A 130 10.81 -5.09 -4.46
CA GLU A 130 9.66 -5.77 -3.84
C GLU A 130 9.20 -6.97 -4.67
N GLY A 131 9.08 -6.80 -5.98
CA GLY A 131 8.70 -7.86 -6.91
C GLY A 131 9.68 -9.04 -6.89
N LEU A 132 10.99 -8.74 -6.97
CA LEU A 132 12.03 -9.75 -6.87
C LEU A 132 12.01 -10.47 -5.52
N PHE A 133 11.87 -9.72 -4.43
CA PHE A 133 11.77 -10.29 -3.09
C PHE A 133 10.57 -11.24 -2.97
N LEU A 134 9.39 -10.85 -3.48
CA LEU A 134 8.20 -11.70 -3.50
C LEU A 134 8.40 -12.97 -4.34
N VAL A 135 8.99 -12.86 -5.52
CA VAL A 135 9.28 -14.01 -6.39
C VAL A 135 10.25 -14.96 -5.71
N LEU A 136 11.32 -14.44 -5.10
CA LEU A 136 12.29 -15.25 -4.35
C LEU A 136 11.63 -15.94 -3.16
N LEU A 137 10.80 -15.22 -2.40
CA LEU A 137 10.08 -15.77 -1.24
C LEU A 137 9.12 -16.90 -1.66
N LEU A 138 8.34 -16.70 -2.73
CA LEU A 138 7.42 -17.71 -3.25
C LEU A 138 8.14 -18.89 -3.94
N SER A 139 9.32 -18.66 -4.52
CA SER A 139 10.14 -19.73 -5.11
C SER A 139 10.64 -20.70 -4.03
N LYS A 140 11.01 -20.17 -2.85
CA LYS A 140 11.50 -20.93 -1.69
C LYS A 140 10.38 -21.45 -0.78
N ALA A 141 9.16 -20.94 -0.93
CA ALA A 141 8.02 -21.33 -0.11
C ALA A 141 7.62 -22.79 -0.35
N ARG A 142 7.41 -23.51 0.76
CA ARG A 142 6.79 -24.85 0.73
C ARG A 142 5.28 -24.70 0.62
N CYS A 143 4.63 -25.66 -0.05
CA CYS A 143 3.17 -25.72 -0.08
C CYS A 143 2.61 -25.89 1.34
N GLY A 144 1.60 -25.09 1.71
CA GLY A 144 0.95 -25.21 3.01
C GLY A 144 0.27 -26.56 3.19
N SER A 145 0.54 -27.23 4.32
CA SER A 145 -0.16 -28.45 4.74
C SER A 145 -1.60 -28.11 5.14
N GLY A 146 -2.58 -28.90 4.68
CA GLY A 146 -4.00 -28.68 5.01
C GLY A 146 -4.70 -27.61 4.16
N PHE A 147 -4.13 -27.22 3.01
CA PHE A 147 -4.76 -26.26 2.10
C PHE A 147 -6.06 -26.81 1.48
N VAL A 148 -7.18 -26.16 1.77
CA VAL A 148 -8.46 -26.40 1.09
C VAL A 148 -8.53 -25.52 -0.17
N ARG A 149 -8.63 -26.17 -1.33
CA ARG A 149 -8.69 -25.46 -2.62
C ARG A 149 -10.01 -24.69 -2.75
N VAL A 150 -9.89 -23.38 -2.92
CA VAL A 150 -11.04 -22.50 -3.22
C VAL A 150 -11.50 -22.72 -4.67
N LYS A 151 -12.82 -22.83 -4.87
CA LYS A 151 -13.45 -22.97 -6.19
C LYS A 151 -13.11 -21.77 -7.10
N ARG A 152 -12.97 -22.01 -8.40
CA ARG A 152 -12.66 -20.95 -9.40
C ARG A 152 -13.68 -19.81 -9.38
N SER A 153 -14.96 -20.11 -9.18
CA SER A 153 -16.02 -19.10 -9.07
C SER A 153 -15.86 -18.19 -7.85
N ALA A 154 -15.47 -18.73 -6.70
CA ALA A 154 -15.19 -17.95 -5.51
C ALA A 154 -13.94 -17.07 -5.67
N LYS A 155 -12.89 -17.57 -6.35
CA LYS A 155 -11.74 -16.74 -6.77
C LYS A 155 -12.17 -15.60 -7.69
N ALA A 156 -12.97 -15.89 -8.72
CA ALA A 156 -13.47 -14.88 -9.63
C ALA A 156 -14.31 -13.81 -8.90
N GLN A 157 -15.20 -14.22 -7.99
CA GLN A 157 -16.00 -13.29 -7.19
C GLN A 157 -15.11 -12.40 -6.30
N TYR A 158 -14.09 -12.96 -5.67
CA TYR A 158 -13.15 -12.21 -4.82
C TYR A 158 -12.45 -11.10 -5.62
N TRP A 159 -11.89 -11.44 -6.78
CA TRP A 159 -11.21 -10.47 -7.64
C TRP A 159 -12.18 -9.48 -8.31
N ALA A 160 -13.39 -9.92 -8.66
CA ALA A 160 -14.43 -9.02 -9.18
C ALA A 160 -14.81 -7.95 -8.17
N ILE A 161 -15.01 -8.31 -6.90
CA ILE A 161 -15.28 -7.33 -5.83
C ILE A 161 -14.11 -6.34 -5.73
N ALA A 162 -12.86 -6.82 -5.68
CA ALA A 162 -11.70 -5.97 -5.57
C ALA A 162 -11.58 -4.97 -6.74
N CYS A 163 -11.74 -5.44 -7.98
CA CYS A 163 -11.68 -4.60 -9.18
C CYS A 163 -12.87 -3.64 -9.30
N CYS A 164 -14.10 -4.10 -9.01
CA CYS A 164 -15.28 -3.23 -9.04
C CYS A 164 -15.19 -2.12 -8.00
N THR A 165 -14.72 -2.40 -6.78
CA THR A 165 -14.50 -1.35 -5.77
C THR A 165 -13.42 -0.36 -6.21
N ALA A 166 -12.33 -0.84 -6.82
CA ALA A 166 -11.29 0.04 -7.37
C ALA A 166 -11.84 1.01 -8.43
N ILE A 167 -12.62 0.49 -9.39
CA ILE A 167 -13.26 1.29 -10.45
C ILE A 167 -14.28 2.26 -9.86
N ALA A 168 -15.11 1.81 -8.92
CA ALA A 168 -16.13 2.64 -8.28
C ALA A 168 -15.49 3.82 -7.51
N VAL A 169 -14.46 3.56 -6.70
CA VAL A 169 -13.76 4.62 -5.95
C VAL A 169 -13.06 5.60 -6.90
N ALA A 170 -12.46 5.11 -7.98
CA ALA A 170 -11.86 5.96 -9.00
C ALA A 170 -12.91 6.83 -9.70
N GLY A 171 -14.03 6.25 -10.11
CA GLY A 171 -15.14 6.97 -10.76
C GLY A 171 -15.77 8.02 -9.85
N ILE A 172 -16.02 7.68 -8.58
CA ILE A 172 -16.52 8.63 -7.58
C ILE A 172 -15.54 9.78 -7.39
N LYS A 173 -14.23 9.48 -7.21
CA LYS A 173 -13.24 10.55 -7.07
C LYS A 173 -13.12 11.41 -8.32
N LEU A 174 -13.19 10.84 -9.53
CA LEU A 174 -13.14 11.62 -10.78
C LEU A 174 -14.37 12.51 -10.93
N PHE A 175 -15.55 12.03 -10.57
CA PHE A 175 -16.79 12.80 -10.67
C PHE A 175 -16.90 13.89 -9.59
N SER A 176 -16.40 13.62 -8.38
CA SER A 176 -16.44 14.57 -7.26
C SER A 176 -15.22 15.48 -7.18
N ALA A 177 -14.17 15.23 -7.95
CA ALA A 177 -12.95 16.04 -7.89
C ALA A 177 -13.17 17.43 -8.52
N SER A 178 -13.11 18.45 -7.68
CA SER A 178 -12.94 19.84 -8.13
C SER A 178 -11.48 20.19 -8.50
N SER A 179 -10.55 19.25 -8.35
CA SER A 179 -9.11 19.48 -8.55
C SER A 179 -8.64 19.10 -9.95
N THR A 180 -7.69 19.84 -10.51
CA THR A 180 -7.07 19.57 -11.82
C THR A 180 -6.01 18.45 -11.82
N ASN A 181 -5.74 17.81 -10.67
CA ASN A 181 -4.75 16.73 -10.57
C ASN A 181 -5.33 15.36 -10.99
N TYR A 182 -5.75 15.28 -12.25
CA TYR A 182 -6.35 14.05 -12.81
C TYR A 182 -5.37 12.88 -12.81
N ILE A 183 -4.08 13.12 -13.06
CA ILE A 183 -3.05 12.09 -13.04
C ILE A 183 -2.96 11.44 -11.64
N GLY A 184 -2.89 12.26 -10.59
CA GLY A 184 -2.86 11.76 -9.21
C GLY A 184 -4.14 11.00 -8.85
N ILE A 185 -5.31 11.46 -9.31
CA ILE A 185 -6.58 10.77 -9.06
C ILE A 185 -6.62 9.40 -9.75
N ILE A 186 -6.25 9.32 -11.03
CA ILE A 186 -6.27 8.09 -11.83
C ILE A 186 -5.28 7.06 -11.29
N VAL A 187 -4.16 7.49 -10.71
CA VAL A 187 -3.18 6.55 -10.13
C VAL A 187 -3.57 6.13 -8.71
N VAL A 188 -3.88 7.09 -7.83
CA VAL A 188 -4.02 6.82 -6.39
C VAL A 188 -5.40 6.26 -6.03
N ALA A 189 -6.47 6.76 -6.66
CA ALA A 189 -7.83 6.37 -6.31
C ALA A 189 -8.12 4.88 -6.56
N PRO A 190 -7.72 4.28 -7.70
CA PRO A 190 -7.87 2.84 -7.90
C PRO A 190 -7.07 2.01 -6.90
N ILE A 191 -5.86 2.44 -6.51
CA ILE A 191 -5.05 1.71 -5.52
C ILE A 191 -5.77 1.67 -4.17
N SER A 192 -6.26 2.82 -3.69
CA SER A 192 -7.04 2.88 -2.45
C SER A 192 -8.33 2.06 -2.54
N GLY A 193 -9.06 2.17 -3.65
CA GLY A 193 -10.28 1.40 -3.87
C GLY A 193 -10.04 -0.10 -3.97
N PHE A 194 -8.92 -0.51 -4.56
CA PHE A 194 -8.51 -1.90 -4.64
C PHE A 194 -8.21 -2.46 -3.25
N PHE A 195 -7.49 -1.72 -2.41
CA PHE A 195 -7.25 -2.10 -1.02
C PHE A 195 -8.56 -2.26 -0.23
N LEU A 196 -9.49 -1.31 -0.36
CA LEU A 196 -10.83 -1.42 0.24
C LEU A 196 -11.60 -2.63 -0.27
N GLY A 197 -11.51 -2.89 -1.57
CA GLY A 197 -12.10 -4.07 -2.20
C GLY A 197 -11.52 -5.38 -1.67
N LEU A 198 -10.22 -5.46 -1.39
CA LEU A 198 -9.59 -6.62 -0.75
C LEU A 198 -10.08 -6.84 0.68
N VAL A 199 -10.28 -5.76 1.45
CA VAL A 199 -10.88 -5.84 2.80
C VAL A 199 -12.31 -6.37 2.72
N ALA A 200 -13.14 -5.81 1.84
CA ALA A 200 -14.53 -6.22 1.66
C ALA A 200 -14.65 -7.67 1.18
N ALA A 201 -13.90 -8.04 0.14
CA ALA A 201 -13.86 -9.41 -0.38
C ALA A 201 -13.32 -10.40 0.67
N GLY A 202 -12.32 -9.97 1.45
CA GLY A 202 -11.78 -10.73 2.57
C GLY A 202 -12.81 -11.00 3.66
N ALA A 203 -13.54 -9.97 4.11
CA ALA A 203 -14.62 -10.08 5.09
C ALA A 203 -15.73 -11.04 4.60
N LEU A 204 -16.21 -10.86 3.37
CA LEU A 204 -17.25 -11.71 2.78
C LEU A 204 -16.80 -13.18 2.65
N SER A 205 -15.54 -13.41 2.26
CA SER A 205 -15.01 -14.78 2.14
C SER A 205 -14.93 -15.49 3.49
N ARG A 206 -14.71 -14.76 4.58
CA ARG A 206 -14.68 -15.32 5.94
C ARG A 206 -16.08 -15.66 6.45
N MET A 207 -17.06 -14.79 6.19
CA MET A 207 -18.46 -15.05 6.58
C MET A 207 -18.99 -16.34 5.94
N LYS A 208 -18.70 -16.58 4.66
CA LYS A 208 -19.11 -17.80 3.94
C LYS A 208 -18.43 -19.09 4.39
N VAL A 209 -17.36 -19.01 5.18
CA VAL A 209 -16.66 -20.18 5.74
C VAL A 209 -17.22 -20.54 7.13
N ILE A 210 -17.93 -19.62 7.78
CA ILE A 210 -18.52 -19.80 9.12
C ILE A 210 -20.01 -20.21 9.03
N SER A 211 -20.67 -19.96 7.90
CA SER A 211 -22.02 -20.46 7.56
C SER A 211 -21.96 -21.85 6.92
#